data_AF-A0A5A8C561-F1
#
_entry.id   AF-A0A5A8C561-F1
#
_cell.length_a   1.000
_cell.length_b   1.000
_cell.length_c   1.000
_cell.angle_alpha   90.00
_cell.angle_beta   90.00
_cell.angle_gamma   90.00
#
_symmetry.space_group_name_H-M   'P 1'
#
loop_
_entity.id
_entity.type
_entity.pdbx_description
1 polymer ?
#
loop_
_entity_poly.entity_id
_entity_poly.type
_entity_poly.pdbx_seq_one_letter_code
_entity_poly.pdbx_strand_id
1 'polypeptide(L)'
;MAAASSMSEREAAVYDRAIRLWGAEAQARLMAAKLLVVGLSGLTAELCKNLVLSGLSLTLHDDTAATAEDLSANFFLSEDDIGKPRAAACLERVRELNPLVSVEVISGPLPAPADAGFWGKFTAVCTGGLGLEATLAAAAACRAHGALFFAGSQHGLVCTFGSDLGASHAFKLTDARAQAGGVGTAFKEAEGAAVSSVAFPPFAEVAAAPLASAASMLSRRRTRDPSAVSNDAAPAWVAAAAVERALSSKGLDRPPADRAAFAAALRETMAAELASAPGLLDGDAVLSVSRAFGLGVSPVCAVAGGQWGQEVIRAVTGRSPPLGNVFVFDARRHPQGQFGWIPAAPASASV
;
A
#
# COMPACT_ATOMS: atom_id res chain seq x y z
N MET A 1 -24.68 15.81 -17.20
CA MET A 1 -23.87 16.64 -16.28
C MET A 1 -24.37 16.37 -14.87
N ALA A 2 -23.64 15.59 -14.07
CA ALA A 2 -23.95 15.47 -12.65
C ALA A 2 -23.57 16.80 -11.98
N ALA A 3 -24.48 17.36 -11.19
CA ALA A 3 -24.23 18.58 -10.45
C ALA A 3 -22.99 18.37 -9.55
N ALA A 4 -21.99 19.26 -9.66
CA ALA A 4 -20.94 19.33 -8.66
C ALA A 4 -21.63 19.60 -7.31
N SER A 5 -21.60 18.63 -6.40
CA SER A 5 -22.09 18.84 -5.04
C SER A 5 -21.28 19.98 -4.44
N SER A 6 -21.90 21.14 -4.25
CA SER A 6 -21.26 22.26 -3.58
C SER A 6 -20.89 21.80 -2.18
N MET A 7 -19.59 21.78 -1.86
CA MET A 7 -19.11 21.51 -0.51
C MET A 7 -19.76 22.48 0.47
N SER A 8 -20.17 21.97 1.64
CA SER A 8 -20.68 22.81 2.72
C SER A 8 -19.59 23.75 3.25
N GLU A 9 -20.00 24.85 3.86
CA GLU A 9 -19.06 25.80 4.49
C GLU A 9 -18.17 25.12 5.54
N ARG A 10 -18.73 24.14 6.27
CA ARG A 10 -17.99 23.36 7.27
C ARG A 10 -16.91 22.49 6.63
N GLU A 11 -17.22 21.80 5.53
CA GLU A 11 -16.23 21.01 4.79
C GLU A 11 -15.16 21.90 4.16
N ALA A 12 -15.55 23.04 3.59
CA ALA A 12 -14.61 24.00 3.03
C ALA A 12 -13.64 24.55 4.09
N ALA A 13 -14.12 24.82 5.31
CA ALA A 13 -13.27 25.27 6.41
C ALA A 13 -12.30 24.19 6.90
N VAL A 14 -12.76 22.95 7.06
CA VAL A 14 -11.90 21.83 7.51
C VAL A 14 -10.82 21.51 6.48
N TYR A 15 -11.16 21.54 5.19
CA TYR A 15 -10.24 21.18 4.11
C TYR A 15 -9.53 22.36 3.45
N ASP A 16 -9.63 23.58 3.96
CA ASP A 16 -9.05 24.79 3.32
C ASP A 16 -7.56 24.59 2.95
N ARG A 17 -6.73 24.05 3.86
CA ARG A 17 -5.31 23.79 3.58
C ARG A 17 -5.10 22.73 2.49
N ALA A 18 -5.89 21.67 2.51
CA ALA A 18 -5.87 20.60 1.52
C ALA A 18 -6.30 21.12 0.14
N ILE A 19 -7.39 21.90 0.08
CA ILE A 19 -7.90 22.54 -1.13
C ILE A 19 -6.84 23.49 -1.72
N ARG A 20 -6.11 24.24 -0.91
CA ARG A 20 -5.00 25.09 -1.40
C ARG A 20 -3.86 24.27 -2.02
N LEU A 21 -3.64 23.04 -1.56
CA LEU A 21 -2.59 22.16 -2.04
C LEU A 21 -2.98 21.48 -3.36
N TRP A 22 -4.15 20.82 -3.38
CA TRP A 22 -4.57 19.96 -4.50
C TRP A 22 -5.85 20.39 -5.21
N GLY A 23 -6.41 21.56 -4.89
CA GLY A 23 -7.56 22.13 -5.57
C GLY A 23 -8.91 21.53 -5.14
N ALA A 24 -9.98 22.29 -5.38
CA ALA A 24 -11.33 21.91 -4.97
C ALA A 24 -11.85 20.67 -5.72
N GLU A 25 -11.52 20.50 -7.01
CA GLU A 25 -11.92 19.34 -7.80
C GLU A 25 -11.34 18.03 -7.21
N ALA A 26 -10.05 18.04 -6.84
CA ALA A 26 -9.42 16.88 -6.23
C ALA A 26 -10.05 16.57 -4.86
N GLN A 27 -10.31 17.60 -4.03
CA GLN A 27 -10.99 17.41 -2.75
C GLN A 27 -12.39 16.81 -2.93
N ALA A 28 -13.15 17.26 -3.93
CA ALA A 28 -14.46 16.70 -4.24
C ALA A 28 -14.38 15.23 -4.66
N ARG A 29 -13.35 14.84 -5.43
CA ARG A 29 -13.10 13.43 -5.78
C ARG A 29 -12.79 12.58 -4.53
N LEU A 30 -12.00 13.09 -3.60
CA LEU A 30 -11.70 12.40 -2.34
C LEU A 30 -12.96 12.18 -1.49
N MET A 31 -13.81 13.21 -1.36
CA MET A 31 -15.05 13.13 -0.60
C MET A 31 -16.09 12.20 -1.22
N ALA A 32 -16.10 12.09 -2.55
CA ALA A 32 -16.98 11.16 -3.26
C ALA A 32 -16.48 9.71 -3.23
N ALA A 33 -15.19 9.49 -2.97
CA ALA A 33 -14.58 8.16 -3.01
C ALA A 33 -14.92 7.32 -1.76
N LYS A 34 -15.15 6.02 -2.00
CA LYS A 34 -15.40 5.01 -0.95
C LYS A 34 -14.32 3.96 -1.01
N LEU A 35 -13.63 3.73 0.09
CA LEU A 35 -12.50 2.79 0.15
C LEU A 35 -12.83 1.61 1.05
N LEU A 36 -12.35 0.42 0.66
CA LEU A 36 -12.33 -0.75 1.55
C LEU A 36 -10.91 -0.89 2.12
N VAL A 37 -10.78 -0.98 3.44
CA VAL A 37 -9.53 -1.35 4.11
C VAL A 37 -9.71 -2.72 4.75
N VAL A 38 -8.95 -3.70 4.26
CA VAL A 38 -8.94 -5.07 4.78
C VAL A 38 -7.71 -5.28 5.65
N GLY A 39 -7.94 -5.74 6.87
CA GLY A 39 -6.94 -5.93 7.91
C GLY A 39 -6.56 -4.62 8.60
N LEU A 40 -6.64 -4.61 9.93
CA LEU A 40 -6.45 -3.45 10.81
C LEU A 40 -5.22 -3.66 11.71
N SER A 41 -4.09 -3.86 11.05
CA SER A 41 -2.75 -3.80 11.65
C SER A 41 -2.30 -2.35 11.96
N GLY A 42 -1.11 -2.17 12.57
CA GLY A 42 -0.52 -0.85 12.80
C GLY A 42 -0.26 -0.04 11.51
N LEU A 43 0.24 -0.68 10.44
CA LEU A 43 0.44 -0.04 9.14
C LEU A 43 -0.88 0.50 8.54
N THR A 44 -1.93 -0.32 8.58
CA THR A 44 -3.26 0.04 8.05
C THR A 44 -4.01 0.99 8.98
N ALA A 45 -3.71 1.03 10.28
CA ALA A 45 -4.22 2.06 11.19
C ALA A 45 -3.71 3.45 10.81
N GLU A 46 -2.42 3.56 10.52
CA GLU A 46 -1.80 4.76 9.98
C GLU A 46 -2.41 5.16 8.63
N LEU A 47 -2.61 4.20 7.73
CA LEU A 47 -3.32 4.42 6.47
C LEU A 47 -4.74 4.98 6.71
N CYS A 48 -5.54 4.32 7.56
CA CYS A 48 -6.92 4.74 7.86
C CYS A 48 -6.97 6.18 8.37
N LYS A 49 -6.09 6.53 9.33
CA LYS A 49 -5.99 7.90 9.84
C LYS A 49 -5.75 8.90 8.71
N ASN A 50 -4.76 8.64 7.86
CA ASN A 50 -4.40 9.57 6.77
C ASN A 50 -5.53 9.72 5.74
N LEU A 51 -6.25 8.63 5.42
CA LEU A 51 -7.36 8.66 4.47
C LEU A 51 -8.58 9.41 5.04
N VAL A 52 -8.98 9.10 6.28
CA VAL A 52 -10.14 9.72 6.95
C VAL A 52 -9.91 11.21 7.15
N LEU A 53 -8.72 11.62 7.61
CA LEU A 53 -8.36 13.04 7.76
C LEU A 53 -8.31 13.79 6.43
N SER A 54 -8.07 13.08 5.32
CA SER A 54 -8.09 13.66 3.96
C SER A 54 -9.50 13.73 3.36
N GLY A 55 -10.50 13.20 4.06
CA GLY A 55 -11.91 13.27 3.65
C GLY A 55 -12.42 12.07 2.85
N LEU A 56 -11.72 10.93 2.87
CA LEU A 56 -12.23 9.71 2.27
C LEU A 56 -13.10 8.92 3.26
N SER A 57 -14.20 8.37 2.75
CA SER A 57 -15.05 7.44 3.52
C SER A 57 -14.50 6.02 3.44
N LEU A 58 -14.54 5.29 4.57
CA LEU A 58 -13.96 3.95 4.69
C LEU A 58 -15.00 2.89 5.05
N THR A 59 -14.86 1.70 4.46
CA THR A 59 -15.40 0.45 4.98
C THR A 59 -14.22 -0.36 5.52
N LEU A 60 -14.31 -0.79 6.77
CA LEU A 60 -13.28 -1.57 7.45
C LEU A 60 -13.69 -3.05 7.49
N HIS A 61 -12.73 -3.94 7.25
CA HIS A 61 -12.92 -5.39 7.34
C HIS A 61 -11.74 -6.03 8.05
N ASP A 62 -11.96 -6.61 9.23
CA ASP A 62 -10.97 -7.43 9.94
C ASP A 62 -11.66 -8.12 11.13
N ASP A 63 -11.99 -9.39 10.95
CA ASP A 63 -12.59 -10.22 11.99
C ASP A 63 -11.54 -10.87 12.92
N THR A 64 -10.26 -10.64 12.69
CA THR A 64 -9.19 -11.16 13.55
C THR A 64 -9.33 -10.53 14.94
N ALA A 65 -9.24 -11.35 15.98
CA ALA A 65 -9.24 -10.87 17.36
C ALA A 65 -8.00 -10.01 17.62
N ALA A 66 -8.19 -8.84 18.23
CA ALA A 66 -7.10 -7.99 18.69
C ALA A 66 -6.27 -8.71 19.75
N THR A 67 -4.96 -8.56 19.64
CA THR A 67 -3.97 -9.15 20.56
C THR A 67 -3.20 -8.05 21.28
N ALA A 68 -2.48 -8.41 22.34
CA ALA A 68 -1.59 -7.47 23.03
C ALA A 68 -0.47 -6.94 22.11
N GLU A 69 -0.06 -7.73 21.12
CA GLU A 69 0.97 -7.33 20.13
C GLU A 69 0.46 -6.21 19.23
N ASP A 70 -0.83 -6.21 18.87
CA ASP A 70 -1.43 -5.17 18.02
C ASP A 70 -1.38 -3.78 18.69
N LEU A 71 -1.50 -3.71 20.02
CA LEU A 71 -1.48 -2.45 20.78
C LEU A 71 -0.19 -1.65 20.61
N SER A 72 0.91 -2.31 20.25
CA SER A 72 2.22 -1.67 20.07
C SER A 72 2.29 -0.69 18.89
N ALA A 73 1.45 -0.91 17.87
CA ALA A 73 1.49 -0.14 16.62
C ALA A 73 0.11 0.33 16.14
N ASN A 74 -0.98 -0.28 16.60
CA ASN A 74 -2.34 0.16 16.29
C ASN A 74 -2.90 1.02 17.43
N PHE A 75 -2.77 2.34 17.27
CA PHE A 75 -3.23 3.33 18.26
C PHE A 75 -4.76 3.47 18.36
N PHE A 76 -5.54 2.76 17.53
CA PHE A 76 -6.99 2.68 17.70
C PHE A 76 -7.41 1.60 18.70
N LEU A 77 -6.50 0.72 19.12
CA LEU A 77 -6.81 -0.35 20.05
C LEU A 77 -6.36 0.02 21.47
N SER A 78 -7.09 -0.48 22.46
CA SER A 78 -6.77 -0.39 23.89
C SER A 78 -6.76 -1.77 24.53
N GLU A 79 -6.27 -1.90 25.76
CA GLU A 79 -6.26 -3.18 26.50
C GLU A 79 -7.66 -3.81 26.59
N ASP A 80 -8.69 -2.97 26.73
CA ASP A 80 -10.11 -3.39 26.79
C ASP A 80 -10.61 -4.00 25.47
N ASP A 81 -9.85 -3.88 24.38
CA ASP A 81 -10.22 -4.39 23.06
C ASP A 81 -9.62 -5.75 22.72
N ILE A 82 -8.70 -6.25 23.55
CA ILE A 82 -8.10 -7.58 23.36
C ILE A 82 -9.20 -8.65 23.29
N GLY A 83 -9.13 -9.49 22.26
CA GLY A 83 -10.12 -10.54 21.98
C GLY A 83 -11.29 -10.09 21.09
N LYS A 84 -11.51 -8.78 20.89
CA LYS A 84 -12.56 -8.28 19.97
C LYS A 84 -12.08 -8.26 18.52
N PRO A 85 -12.97 -8.38 17.52
CA PRO A 85 -12.63 -8.17 16.12
C PRO A 85 -11.98 -6.80 15.89
N ARG A 86 -10.78 -6.76 15.29
CA ARG A 86 -9.98 -5.53 15.16
C ARG A 86 -10.75 -4.42 14.44
N ALA A 87 -11.49 -4.71 13.37
CA ALA A 87 -12.25 -3.67 12.66
C ALA A 87 -13.35 -3.06 13.53
N ALA A 88 -14.10 -3.91 14.27
CA ALA A 88 -15.14 -3.45 15.18
C ALA A 88 -14.56 -2.62 16.34
N ALA A 89 -13.44 -3.06 16.91
CA ALA A 89 -12.75 -2.36 18.00
C ALA A 89 -12.16 -1.00 17.57
N CYS A 90 -11.72 -0.87 16.31
CA CYS A 90 -11.19 0.40 15.80
C CYS A 90 -12.28 1.41 15.42
N LEU A 91 -13.51 0.96 15.14
CA LEU A 91 -14.53 1.74 14.43
C LEU A 91 -14.78 3.13 15.01
N GLU A 92 -15.08 3.23 16.30
CA GLU A 92 -15.48 4.51 16.91
C GLU A 92 -14.32 5.51 16.91
N ARG A 93 -13.10 5.06 17.21
CA ARG A 93 -11.91 5.95 17.19
C ARG A 93 -11.55 6.39 15.78
N VAL A 94 -11.82 5.57 14.75
CA VAL A 94 -11.66 5.98 13.35
C VAL A 94 -12.73 7.03 12.98
N ARG A 95 -13.98 6.87 13.42
CA ARG A 95 -15.07 7.86 13.20
C ARG A 95 -14.77 9.20 13.86
N GLU A 96 -14.22 9.19 15.07
CA GLU A 96 -13.86 10.39 15.83
C GLU A 96 -12.86 11.29 15.11
N LEU A 97 -11.97 10.73 14.26
CA LEU A 97 -10.98 11.50 13.52
C LEU A 97 -11.61 12.54 12.58
N ASN A 98 -12.74 12.19 11.97
CA ASN A 98 -13.41 13.09 11.05
C ASN A 98 -14.92 12.77 10.93
N PRO A 99 -15.77 13.50 11.66
CA PRO A 99 -17.22 13.33 11.60
C PRO A 99 -17.88 13.68 10.25
N LEU A 100 -17.11 14.21 9.28
CA LEU A 100 -17.62 14.56 7.96
C LEU A 100 -17.62 13.38 6.97
N VAL A 101 -16.98 12.26 7.32
CA VAL A 101 -16.93 11.07 6.44
C VAL A 101 -17.71 9.91 7.03
N SER A 102 -18.15 8.98 6.17
CA SER A 102 -18.72 7.72 6.65
C SER A 102 -17.61 6.71 6.93
N VAL A 103 -17.71 6.05 8.09
CA VAL A 103 -16.88 4.90 8.44
C VAL A 103 -17.79 3.78 8.90
N GLU A 104 -17.68 2.63 8.25
CA GLU A 104 -18.52 1.45 8.50
C GLU A 104 -17.65 0.20 8.64
N VAL A 105 -18.17 -0.85 9.26
CA VAL A 105 -17.51 -2.16 9.37
C VAL A 105 -18.36 -3.20 8.64
N ILE A 106 -17.69 -4.09 7.93
CA ILE A 106 -18.27 -5.35 7.45
C ILE A 106 -17.56 -6.51 8.17
N SER A 107 -18.35 -7.53 8.50
CA SER A 107 -17.87 -8.76 9.14
C SER A 107 -18.25 -9.97 8.28
N GLY A 108 -17.59 -11.08 8.55
CA GLY A 108 -17.67 -12.32 7.79
C GLY A 108 -16.59 -12.43 6.70
N PRO A 109 -16.58 -13.54 5.96
CA PRO A 109 -15.63 -13.73 4.88
C PRO A 109 -15.83 -12.68 3.79
N LEU A 110 -14.72 -12.26 3.16
CA LEU A 110 -14.80 -11.41 1.97
C LEU A 110 -15.58 -12.13 0.86
N PRO A 111 -16.44 -11.41 0.11
CA PRO A 111 -17.15 -12.01 -1.02
C PRO A 111 -16.22 -12.53 -2.11
N ALA A 112 -16.74 -13.47 -2.90
CA ALA A 112 -16.01 -14.02 -4.03
C ALA A 112 -15.60 -12.91 -5.02
N PRO A 113 -14.46 -13.03 -5.72
CA PRO A 113 -14.01 -12.02 -6.68
C PRO A 113 -15.03 -11.67 -7.79
N ALA A 114 -15.94 -12.58 -8.11
CA ALA A 114 -16.98 -12.39 -9.11
C ALA A 114 -18.15 -11.49 -8.64
N ASP A 115 -18.25 -11.16 -7.35
CA ASP A 115 -19.34 -10.35 -6.81
C ASP A 115 -19.20 -8.86 -7.15
N ALA A 116 -19.66 -8.49 -8.35
CA ALA A 116 -19.62 -7.11 -8.83
C ALA A 116 -20.37 -6.13 -7.92
N GLY A 117 -21.43 -6.59 -7.23
CA GLY A 117 -22.22 -5.75 -6.34
C GLY A 117 -21.44 -5.32 -5.10
N PHE A 118 -20.60 -6.22 -4.58
CA PHE A 118 -19.70 -5.90 -3.47
C PHE A 118 -18.49 -5.08 -3.91
N TRP A 119 -17.74 -5.54 -4.92
CA TRP A 119 -16.45 -4.94 -5.29
C TRP A 119 -16.60 -3.62 -6.06
N GLY A 120 -17.58 -3.52 -6.95
CA GLY A 120 -17.78 -2.35 -7.82
C GLY A 120 -18.26 -1.08 -7.10
N LYS A 121 -18.60 -1.16 -5.81
CA LYS A 121 -18.99 0.01 -5.01
C LYS A 121 -17.81 0.81 -4.47
N PHE A 122 -16.60 0.24 -4.53
CA PHE A 122 -15.40 0.86 -3.98
C PHE A 122 -14.57 1.53 -5.08
N THR A 123 -14.08 2.73 -4.79
CA THR A 123 -13.11 3.43 -5.63
C THR A 123 -11.73 2.79 -5.53
N ALA A 124 -11.33 2.38 -4.32
CA ALA A 124 -10.09 1.65 -4.09
C ALA A 124 -10.21 0.66 -2.94
N VAL A 125 -9.40 -0.39 -2.97
CA VAL A 125 -9.27 -1.39 -1.91
C VAL A 125 -7.82 -1.46 -1.47
N CYS A 126 -7.61 -1.40 -0.15
CA CYS A 126 -6.29 -1.51 0.48
C CYS A 126 -6.27 -2.72 1.42
N THR A 127 -5.38 -3.68 1.19
CA THR A 127 -5.27 -4.88 2.03
C THR A 127 -3.96 -4.89 2.82
N GLY A 128 -4.02 -5.18 4.12
CA GLY A 128 -2.84 -5.36 4.96
C GLY A 128 -3.01 -6.49 5.96
N GLY A 129 -2.11 -7.48 5.94
CA GLY A 129 -2.19 -8.63 6.85
C GLY A 129 -3.04 -9.81 6.36
N LEU A 130 -3.44 -9.80 5.08
CA LEU A 130 -3.94 -11.01 4.40
C LEU A 130 -2.78 -11.90 3.94
N GLY A 131 -3.03 -13.21 3.83
CA GLY A 131 -2.15 -14.11 3.08
C GLY A 131 -2.10 -13.74 1.59
N LEU A 132 -1.03 -14.19 0.90
CA LEU A 132 -0.81 -13.82 -0.50
C LEU A 132 -1.97 -14.27 -1.41
N GLU A 133 -2.50 -15.47 -1.24
CA GLU A 133 -3.61 -15.99 -2.06
C GLU A 133 -4.86 -15.10 -1.95
N ALA A 134 -5.27 -14.75 -0.73
CA ALA A 134 -6.40 -13.85 -0.49
C ALA A 134 -6.14 -12.44 -1.03
N THR A 135 -4.90 -11.96 -0.93
CA THR A 135 -4.46 -10.68 -1.52
C THR A 135 -4.60 -10.69 -3.04
N LEU A 136 -4.18 -11.76 -3.71
CA LEU A 136 -4.31 -11.91 -5.16
C LEU A 136 -5.77 -12.02 -5.61
N ALA A 137 -6.61 -12.72 -4.84
CA ALA A 137 -8.05 -12.81 -5.12
C ALA A 137 -8.72 -11.43 -5.03
N ALA A 138 -8.40 -10.64 -4.00
CA ALA A 138 -8.90 -9.26 -3.86
C ALA A 138 -8.39 -8.36 -5.01
N ALA A 139 -7.12 -8.48 -5.38
CA ALA A 139 -6.55 -7.72 -6.51
C ALA A 139 -7.26 -8.02 -7.84
N ALA A 140 -7.50 -9.31 -8.12
CA ALA A 140 -8.20 -9.75 -9.31
C ALA A 140 -9.65 -9.23 -9.33
N ALA A 141 -10.34 -9.26 -8.18
CA ALA A 141 -11.68 -8.68 -8.04
C ALA A 141 -11.68 -7.18 -8.36
N CYS A 142 -10.75 -6.43 -7.76
CA CYS A 142 -10.65 -4.98 -7.98
C CYS A 142 -10.43 -4.66 -9.46
N ARG A 143 -9.49 -5.35 -10.11
CA ARG A 143 -9.20 -5.16 -11.53
C ARG A 143 -10.39 -5.50 -12.43
N ALA A 144 -11.15 -6.55 -12.11
CA ALA A 144 -12.34 -6.94 -12.86
C ALA A 144 -13.48 -5.91 -12.76
N HIS A 145 -13.58 -5.20 -11.62
CA HIS A 145 -14.69 -4.27 -11.33
C HIS A 145 -14.28 -2.79 -11.36
N GLY A 146 -13.05 -2.49 -11.82
CA GLY A 146 -12.56 -1.12 -12.00
C GLY A 146 -12.17 -0.38 -10.71
N ALA A 147 -12.03 -1.10 -9.60
CA ALA A 147 -11.50 -0.53 -8.35
C ALA A 147 -9.97 -0.50 -8.39
N LEU A 148 -9.38 0.57 -7.86
CA LEU A 148 -7.93 0.65 -7.66
C LEU A 148 -7.53 -0.32 -6.53
N PHE A 149 -6.38 -0.98 -6.65
CA PHE A 149 -5.93 -1.94 -5.65
C PHE A 149 -4.59 -1.56 -5.05
N PHE A 150 -4.46 -1.76 -3.74
CA PHE A 150 -3.21 -1.63 -3.00
C PHE A 150 -3.09 -2.78 -2.00
N ALA A 151 -1.88 -3.30 -1.83
CA ALA A 151 -1.58 -4.28 -0.79
C ALA A 151 -0.30 -3.91 -0.07
N GLY A 152 -0.33 -3.95 1.25
CA GLY A 152 0.83 -3.64 2.08
C GLY A 152 1.10 -4.73 3.10
N SER A 153 2.38 -4.87 3.44
CA SER A 153 2.86 -5.81 4.43
C SER A 153 3.83 -5.12 5.39
N GLN A 154 3.80 -5.56 6.64
CA GLN A 154 4.67 -5.08 7.70
C GLN A 154 5.41 -6.24 8.35
N HIS A 155 6.71 -6.08 8.54
CA HIS A 155 7.61 -7.07 9.10
C HIS A 155 8.65 -6.38 9.99
N GLY A 156 8.21 -5.84 11.13
CA GLY A 156 9.04 -5.13 12.08
C GLY A 156 9.62 -3.84 11.51
N LEU A 157 10.91 -3.88 11.13
CA LEU A 157 11.63 -2.73 10.57
C LEU A 157 11.46 -2.55 9.05
N VAL A 158 10.75 -3.49 8.41
CA VAL A 158 10.47 -3.46 6.97
C VAL A 158 8.97 -3.32 6.76
N CYS A 159 8.58 -2.39 5.89
CA CYS A 159 7.23 -2.32 5.34
C CYS A 159 7.31 -2.27 3.81
N THR A 160 6.39 -2.93 3.14
CA THR A 160 6.24 -2.82 1.68
C THR A 160 4.80 -2.52 1.35
N PHE A 161 4.57 -1.87 0.22
CA PHE A 161 3.26 -1.92 -0.42
C PHE A 161 3.40 -1.91 -1.92
N GLY A 162 2.41 -2.46 -2.61
CA GLY A 162 2.29 -2.36 -4.06
C GLY A 162 0.90 -1.90 -4.47
N SER A 163 0.77 -1.54 -5.73
CA SER A 163 -0.47 -1.01 -6.30
C SER A 163 -0.74 -1.58 -7.68
N ASP A 164 -2.02 -1.79 -7.99
CA ASP A 164 -2.54 -2.07 -9.32
C ASP A 164 -3.68 -1.08 -9.60
N LEU A 165 -3.41 -0.13 -10.48
CA LEU A 165 -4.37 0.92 -10.86
C LEU A 165 -5.12 0.60 -12.16
N GLY A 166 -5.01 -0.64 -12.65
CA GLY A 166 -5.67 -1.13 -13.85
C GLY A 166 -4.89 -0.91 -15.15
N ALA A 167 -5.52 -1.32 -16.26
CA ALA A 167 -4.92 -1.28 -17.60
C ALA A 167 -4.72 0.14 -18.13
N SER A 168 -5.43 1.13 -17.59
CA SER A 168 -5.25 2.54 -17.94
C SER A 168 -5.66 3.41 -16.74
N HIS A 169 -4.67 3.99 -16.08
CA HIS A 169 -4.87 4.95 -15.00
C HIS A 169 -4.58 6.36 -15.49
N ALA A 170 -5.59 7.21 -15.54
CA ALA A 170 -5.48 8.59 -16.03
C ALA A 170 -5.02 9.56 -14.93
N PHE A 171 -4.09 10.44 -15.27
CA PHE A 171 -3.62 11.50 -14.39
C PHE A 171 -3.30 12.79 -15.16
N LYS A 172 -3.38 13.94 -14.49
CA LYS A 172 -2.97 15.24 -15.06
C LYS A 172 -1.46 15.42 -14.92
N LEU A 173 -0.79 15.84 -15.99
CA LEU A 173 0.58 16.37 -15.92
C LEU A 173 0.50 17.86 -15.62
N THR A 174 0.86 18.27 -14.40
CA THR A 174 1.09 19.68 -14.10
C THR A 174 2.53 20.03 -14.46
N ASP A 175 2.73 21.03 -15.32
CA ASP A 175 4.07 21.53 -15.67
C ASP A 175 4.83 21.97 -14.41
N ALA A 176 5.84 21.20 -14.03
CA ALA A 176 6.73 21.51 -12.93
C ALA A 176 7.80 22.51 -13.39
N ARG A 177 7.44 23.80 -13.43
CA ARG A 177 8.41 24.88 -13.14
C ARG A 177 8.06 25.54 -11.81
N ALA A 178 8.13 24.76 -10.74
CA ALA A 178 8.36 25.33 -9.41
C ALA A 178 9.88 25.56 -9.30
N GLN A 179 10.31 26.81 -9.44
CA GLN A 179 11.65 27.24 -9.06
C GLN A 179 11.94 26.78 -7.62
N ALA A 180 13.16 26.31 -7.41
CA ALA A 180 13.68 25.93 -6.10
C ALA A 180 13.44 27.05 -5.07
N GLY A 181 12.78 26.72 -3.95
CA GLY A 181 12.75 27.58 -2.76
C GLY A 181 11.40 27.60 -2.04
N GLY A 182 11.30 26.84 -0.95
CA GLY A 182 10.35 27.12 0.15
C GLY A 182 9.18 26.16 0.28
N VAL A 183 8.97 25.71 1.52
CA VAL A 183 7.75 25.01 1.99
C VAL A 183 6.57 25.98 1.85
N GLY A 184 5.59 25.64 1.00
CA GLY A 184 4.35 26.42 0.84
C GLY A 184 4.09 27.05 -0.53
N THR A 185 4.70 26.56 -1.61
CA THR A 185 4.39 27.04 -2.97
C THR A 185 3.05 26.47 -3.46
N ALA A 186 2.10 27.36 -3.77
CA ALA A 186 0.79 27.00 -4.29
C ALA A 186 0.90 26.42 -5.71
N PHE A 187 0.28 25.27 -5.95
CA PHE A 187 0.18 24.67 -7.27
C PHE A 187 -1.06 25.21 -8.00
N LYS A 188 -0.89 26.24 -8.84
CA LYS A 188 -1.94 26.59 -9.82
C LYS A 188 -2.03 25.50 -10.87
N GLU A 189 -3.23 24.93 -11.05
CA GLU A 189 -3.51 24.12 -12.25
C GLU A 189 -3.38 25.01 -13.48
N ALA A 190 -2.57 24.59 -14.45
CA ALA A 190 -2.57 25.22 -15.77
C ALA A 190 -3.87 24.81 -16.49
N GLU A 191 -4.67 25.78 -16.93
CA GLU A 191 -5.78 25.51 -17.86
C GLU A 191 -5.22 24.80 -19.10
N GLY A 192 -5.69 23.57 -19.36
CA GLY A 192 -5.21 22.75 -20.49
C GLY A 192 -4.15 21.69 -20.15
N ALA A 193 -3.91 21.37 -18.87
CA ALA A 193 -3.01 20.27 -18.49
C ALA A 193 -3.33 18.96 -19.22
N ALA A 194 -2.35 18.40 -19.94
CA ALA A 194 -2.54 17.18 -20.70
C ALA A 194 -2.86 16.00 -19.76
N VAL A 195 -3.97 15.31 -20.05
CA VAL A 195 -4.31 14.05 -19.39
C VAL A 195 -3.42 12.96 -19.99
N SER A 196 -2.57 12.38 -19.16
CA SER A 196 -1.76 11.22 -19.49
C SER A 196 -2.34 9.98 -18.85
N SER A 197 -1.95 8.81 -19.33
CA SER A 197 -2.32 7.54 -18.70
C SER A 197 -1.12 6.62 -18.58
N VAL A 198 -1.19 5.72 -17.60
CA VAL A 198 -0.19 4.66 -17.39
C VAL A 198 -0.92 3.34 -17.17
N ALA A 199 -0.39 2.27 -17.76
CA ALA A 199 -0.91 0.92 -17.56
C ALA A 199 -0.15 0.23 -16.42
N PHE A 200 -0.88 -0.34 -15.46
CA PHE A 200 -0.30 -1.17 -14.40
C PHE A 200 -0.39 -2.65 -14.77
N PRO A 201 0.69 -3.43 -14.59
CA PRO A 201 0.60 -4.89 -14.67
C PRO A 201 -0.36 -5.42 -13.60
N PRO A 202 -1.07 -6.54 -13.84
CA PRO A 202 -1.82 -7.23 -12.81
C PRO A 202 -0.98 -7.46 -11.56
N PHE A 203 -1.56 -7.23 -10.39
CA PHE A 203 -0.83 -7.42 -9.13
C PHE A 203 -0.24 -8.84 -9.00
N ALA A 204 -0.93 -9.85 -9.53
CA ALA A 204 -0.42 -11.23 -9.59
C ALA A 204 0.88 -11.37 -10.40
N GLU A 205 1.06 -10.61 -11.48
CA GLU A 205 2.29 -10.63 -12.26
C GLU A 205 3.45 -9.97 -11.52
N VAL A 206 3.18 -8.89 -10.77
CA VAL A 206 4.16 -8.25 -9.89
C VAL A 206 4.56 -9.21 -8.77
N ALA A 207 3.58 -9.84 -8.13
CA ALA A 207 3.80 -10.81 -7.05
C ALA A 207 4.54 -12.07 -7.53
N ALA A 208 4.45 -12.43 -8.82
CA ALA A 208 5.12 -13.57 -9.42
C ALA A 208 6.44 -13.21 -10.14
N ALA A 209 6.80 -11.93 -10.26
CA ALA A 209 7.99 -11.49 -11.00
C ALA A 209 9.28 -12.15 -10.47
N PRO A 210 10.20 -12.62 -11.32
CA PRO A 210 11.47 -13.20 -10.86
C PRO A 210 12.22 -12.23 -9.94
N LEU A 211 12.58 -12.67 -8.74
CA LEU A 211 13.05 -11.79 -7.67
C LEU A 211 14.35 -11.06 -8.03
N ALA A 212 15.27 -11.74 -8.71
CA ALA A 212 16.50 -11.13 -9.21
C ALA A 212 16.22 -10.00 -10.23
N SER A 213 15.24 -10.19 -11.11
CA SER A 213 14.83 -9.19 -12.11
C SER A 213 14.14 -7.99 -11.43
N ALA A 214 13.18 -8.26 -10.54
CA ALA A 214 12.50 -7.25 -9.75
C ALA A 214 13.50 -6.41 -8.93
N ALA A 215 14.46 -7.05 -8.27
CA ALA A 215 15.52 -6.37 -7.53
C ALA A 215 16.40 -5.46 -8.40
N SER A 216 16.73 -5.90 -9.62
CA SER A 216 17.44 -5.05 -10.59
C SER A 216 16.62 -3.80 -10.94
N MET A 217 15.30 -3.92 -11.04
CA MET A 217 14.44 -2.78 -11.35
C MET A 217 14.30 -1.82 -10.17
N LEU A 218 14.21 -2.34 -8.94
CA LEU A 218 14.19 -1.53 -7.72
C LEU A 218 15.52 -0.81 -7.44
N SER A 219 16.64 -1.35 -7.92
CA SER A 219 17.97 -0.71 -7.77
C SER A 219 18.31 0.31 -8.86
N ARG A 220 17.58 0.35 -9.99
CA ARG A 220 17.83 1.31 -11.08
C ARG A 220 17.44 2.74 -10.70
N ARG A 221 18.43 3.64 -10.70
CA ARG A 221 18.27 5.09 -10.47
C ARG A 221 17.48 5.76 -11.59
N ARG A 222 16.68 6.76 -11.22
CA ARG A 222 16.23 7.84 -12.11
C ARG A 222 17.07 9.12 -11.98
N THR A 223 18.12 9.16 -11.16
CA THR A 223 18.94 10.36 -10.88
C THR A 223 20.34 10.30 -11.50
N ARG A 224 20.79 11.47 -11.99
CA ARG A 224 21.97 11.68 -12.86
C ARG A 224 23.30 11.84 -12.12
N ASP A 225 23.33 11.62 -10.79
CA ASP A 225 24.50 11.84 -9.93
C ASP A 225 25.21 10.50 -9.60
N PRO A 226 26.48 10.31 -10.01
CA PRO A 226 27.27 9.10 -9.72
C PRO A 226 27.77 8.96 -8.26
N SER A 227 27.67 10.01 -7.43
CA SER A 227 28.35 10.08 -6.12
C SER A 227 27.50 9.66 -4.91
N ALA A 228 26.18 9.53 -5.06
CA ALA A 228 25.32 9.15 -3.93
C ALA A 228 25.42 7.65 -3.57
N VAL A 229 25.21 7.33 -2.30
CA VAL A 229 25.18 5.99 -1.69
C VAL A 229 24.29 5.00 -2.49
N SER A 230 24.68 3.73 -2.57
CA SER A 230 23.95 2.69 -3.33
C SER A 230 22.49 2.56 -2.87
N ASN A 231 21.57 2.57 -3.84
CA ASN A 231 20.14 2.32 -3.63
C ASN A 231 19.94 0.85 -3.27
N ASP A 232 19.62 0.54 -2.02
CA ASP A 232 19.64 -0.84 -1.52
C ASP A 232 18.33 -1.26 -0.82
N ALA A 233 17.18 -0.85 -1.39
CA ALA A 233 15.85 -1.30 -0.96
C ALA A 233 15.47 -2.68 -1.53
N ALA A 234 16.17 -3.15 -2.57
CA ALA A 234 15.86 -4.42 -3.22
C ALA A 234 15.91 -5.62 -2.26
N PRO A 235 16.89 -5.76 -1.34
CA PRO A 235 16.95 -6.91 -0.44
C PRO A 235 15.75 -7.04 0.51
N ALA A 236 15.25 -5.92 1.04
CA ALA A 236 14.10 -5.91 1.94
C ALA A 236 12.83 -6.40 1.22
N TRP A 237 12.62 -5.94 -0.01
CA TRP A 237 11.50 -6.40 -0.83
C TRP A 237 11.65 -7.87 -1.23
N VAL A 238 12.85 -8.29 -1.68
CA VAL A 238 13.10 -9.69 -2.05
C VAL A 238 12.84 -10.60 -0.85
N ALA A 239 13.29 -10.25 0.35
CA ALA A 239 13.04 -11.02 1.56
C ALA A 239 11.54 -11.09 1.91
N ALA A 240 10.80 -9.97 1.82
CA ALA A 240 9.36 -9.94 2.06
C ALA A 240 8.60 -10.83 1.05
N ALA A 241 8.82 -10.61 -0.25
CA ALA A 241 8.18 -11.37 -1.32
C ALA A 241 8.52 -12.86 -1.25
N ALA A 242 9.77 -13.20 -0.92
CA ALA A 242 10.20 -14.58 -0.72
C ALA A 242 9.43 -15.29 0.40
N VAL A 243 9.32 -14.63 1.55
CA VAL A 243 8.62 -15.18 2.71
C VAL A 243 7.14 -15.36 2.36
N GLU A 244 6.48 -14.35 1.80
CA GLU A 244 5.07 -14.44 1.41
C GLU A 244 4.80 -15.58 0.41
N ARG A 245 5.63 -15.73 -0.63
CA ARG A 245 5.52 -16.84 -1.59
C ARG A 245 5.71 -18.20 -0.94
N ALA A 246 6.68 -18.33 -0.04
CA ALA A 246 6.98 -19.58 0.64
C ALA A 246 5.90 -19.99 1.66
N LEU A 247 5.22 -19.01 2.25
CA LEU A 247 4.06 -19.24 3.10
C LEU A 247 2.88 -19.72 2.25
N SER A 248 2.58 -19.01 1.16
CA SER A 248 1.51 -19.37 0.24
C SER A 248 1.68 -20.76 -0.37
N SER A 249 2.90 -21.13 -0.81
CA SER A 249 3.16 -22.47 -1.37
C SER A 249 2.98 -23.61 -0.35
N LYS A 250 3.01 -23.30 0.94
CA LYS A 250 2.77 -24.23 2.04
C LYS A 250 1.37 -24.13 2.64
N GLY A 251 0.50 -23.27 2.09
CA GLY A 251 -0.84 -23.01 2.63
C GLY A 251 -0.80 -22.39 4.04
N LEU A 252 0.21 -21.57 4.32
CA LEU A 252 0.39 -20.88 5.59
C LEU A 252 0.17 -19.38 5.41
N ASP A 253 -0.41 -18.73 6.41
CA ASP A 253 -0.51 -17.25 6.45
C ASP A 253 0.59 -16.61 7.31
N ARG A 254 1.26 -17.41 8.16
CA ARG A 254 2.33 -16.95 9.04
C ARG A 254 3.46 -17.98 9.08
N PRO A 255 4.73 -17.55 9.23
CA PRO A 255 5.81 -18.53 9.33
C PRO A 255 5.70 -19.38 10.61
N PRO A 256 6.24 -20.62 10.58
CA PRO A 256 6.17 -21.56 11.69
C PRO A 256 6.98 -21.07 12.90
N ALA A 257 6.81 -21.72 14.05
CA ALA A 257 7.50 -21.35 15.29
C ALA A 257 9.04 -21.34 15.12
N ASP A 258 9.59 -22.34 14.44
CA ASP A 258 11.02 -22.37 14.10
C ASP A 258 11.32 -21.46 12.90
N ARG A 259 11.46 -20.16 13.19
CA ARG A 259 11.78 -19.12 12.20
C ARG A 259 13.14 -19.33 11.54
N ALA A 260 14.09 -19.92 12.26
CA ALA A 260 15.46 -20.12 11.78
C ALA A 260 15.52 -21.24 10.75
N ALA A 261 14.89 -22.38 11.04
CA ALA A 261 14.78 -23.47 10.08
C ALA A 261 13.97 -23.06 8.84
N PHE A 262 12.88 -22.31 9.01
CA PHE A 262 12.11 -21.78 7.89
C PHE A 262 12.96 -20.87 6.98
N ALA A 263 13.68 -19.91 7.57
CA ALA A 263 14.54 -19.01 6.82
C ALA A 263 15.72 -19.73 6.15
N ALA A 264 16.23 -20.82 6.75
CA ALA A 264 17.28 -21.65 6.14
C ALA A 264 16.78 -22.42 4.93
N ALA A 265 15.65 -23.11 5.06
CA ALA A 265 15.03 -23.85 3.96
C ALA A 265 14.64 -22.91 2.80
N LEU A 266 14.11 -21.72 3.11
CA LEU A 266 13.75 -20.73 2.09
C LEU A 266 14.97 -20.31 1.27
N ARG A 267 16.10 -20.02 1.92
CA ARG A 267 17.35 -19.67 1.23
C ARG A 267 17.81 -20.76 0.27
N GLU A 268 17.74 -22.02 0.69
CA GLU A 268 18.10 -23.15 -0.17
C GLU A 268 17.21 -23.23 -1.41
N THR A 269 15.88 -23.11 -1.23
CA THR A 269 14.93 -23.14 -2.35
C THR A 269 15.09 -21.97 -3.32
N MET A 270 15.56 -20.81 -2.85
CA MET A 270 15.72 -19.61 -3.66
C MET A 270 17.10 -19.47 -4.29
N ALA A 271 18.06 -20.31 -3.92
CA ALA A 271 19.43 -20.21 -4.40
C ALA A 271 19.52 -20.21 -5.93
N ALA A 272 18.69 -21.02 -6.60
CA ALA A 272 18.63 -21.06 -8.05
C ALA A 272 18.06 -19.77 -8.68
N GLU A 273 16.96 -19.22 -8.14
CA GLU A 273 16.33 -17.99 -8.64
C GLU A 273 17.27 -16.77 -8.50
N LEU A 274 18.05 -16.73 -7.42
CA LEU A 274 18.96 -15.63 -7.11
C LEU A 274 20.41 -15.87 -7.55
N ALA A 275 20.68 -16.97 -8.25
CA ALA A 275 22.03 -17.30 -8.74
C ALA A 275 22.63 -16.20 -9.63
N SER A 276 21.78 -15.46 -10.36
CA SER A 276 22.17 -14.34 -11.22
C SER A 276 22.39 -13.02 -10.48
N ALA A 277 22.06 -12.95 -9.19
CA ALA A 277 22.20 -11.77 -8.36
C ALA A 277 22.59 -12.14 -6.91
N PRO A 278 23.78 -12.75 -6.73
CA PRO A 278 24.27 -13.16 -5.42
C PRO A 278 24.48 -11.92 -4.53
N GLY A 279 23.94 -11.95 -3.30
CA GLY A 279 24.01 -10.85 -2.33
C GLY A 279 22.72 -10.05 -2.16
N LEU A 280 21.69 -10.27 -2.99
CA LEU A 280 20.36 -9.66 -2.79
C LEU A 280 19.61 -10.20 -1.57
N LEU A 281 19.93 -11.42 -1.14
CA LEU A 281 19.47 -11.97 0.13
C LEU A 281 20.67 -12.12 1.05
N ASP A 282 20.84 -11.17 1.96
CA ASP A 282 21.63 -11.45 3.15
C ASP A 282 20.85 -12.44 4.03
N GLY A 283 21.57 -13.34 4.72
CA GLY A 283 20.93 -14.38 5.54
C GLY A 283 20.10 -13.83 6.69
N ASP A 284 20.43 -12.61 7.13
CA ASP A 284 19.76 -11.91 8.22
C ASP A 284 18.45 -11.27 7.78
N ALA A 285 18.26 -10.94 6.50
CA ALA A 285 17.09 -10.24 5.98
C ALA A 285 15.88 -11.17 5.96
N VAL A 286 16.02 -12.38 5.40
CA VAL A 286 14.95 -13.39 5.40
C VAL A 286 14.60 -13.80 6.82
N LEU A 287 15.61 -13.99 7.67
CA LEU A 287 15.40 -14.35 9.07
C LEU A 287 14.71 -13.20 9.84
N SER A 288 15.13 -11.95 9.61
CA SER A 288 14.54 -10.76 10.21
C SER A 288 13.07 -10.61 9.81
N VAL A 289 12.75 -10.71 8.51
CA VAL A 289 11.37 -10.66 8.02
C VAL A 289 10.56 -11.82 8.60
N SER A 290 11.11 -13.04 8.62
CA SER A 290 10.41 -14.22 9.15
C SER A 290 10.10 -14.08 10.64
N ARG A 291 11.05 -13.56 11.44
CA ARG A 291 10.89 -13.34 12.88
C ARG A 291 9.88 -12.23 13.18
N ALA A 292 9.92 -11.16 12.40
CA ALA A 292 9.07 -10.00 12.61
C ALA A 292 7.78 -10.03 11.77
N PHE A 293 7.44 -11.16 11.16
CA PHE A 293 6.36 -11.25 10.20
C PHE A 293 5.02 -10.81 10.80
N GLY A 294 4.39 -9.79 10.21
CA GLY A 294 3.12 -9.24 10.68
C GLY A 294 3.26 -8.27 11.85
N LEU A 295 4.42 -8.20 12.50
CA LEU A 295 4.67 -7.28 13.61
C LEU A 295 4.83 -5.86 13.08
N GLY A 296 4.14 -4.92 13.73
CA GLY A 296 4.27 -3.50 13.46
C GLY A 296 5.22 -2.84 14.45
N VAL A 297 6.04 -1.91 13.97
CA VAL A 297 6.81 -0.99 14.81
C VAL A 297 6.28 0.41 14.54
N SER A 298 5.69 1.06 15.54
CA SER A 298 4.91 2.29 15.36
C SER A 298 5.58 3.35 14.45
N PRO A 299 6.86 3.74 14.65
CA PRO A 299 7.54 4.68 13.75
C PRO A 299 7.63 4.22 12.29
N VAL A 300 7.82 2.92 12.05
CA VAL A 300 7.92 2.32 10.71
C VAL A 300 6.55 2.33 10.04
N CYS A 301 5.51 1.94 10.79
CA CYS A 301 4.12 2.00 10.35
C CYS A 301 3.70 3.44 10.00
N ALA A 302 4.12 4.44 10.80
CA ALA A 302 3.80 5.84 10.55
C ALA A 302 4.41 6.38 9.25
N VAL A 303 5.69 6.09 9.00
CA VAL A 303 6.36 6.52 7.76
C VAL A 303 5.75 5.82 6.55
N ALA A 304 5.66 4.49 6.58
CA ALA A 304 5.14 3.72 5.46
C ALA A 304 3.64 3.97 5.21
N GLY A 305 2.82 4.04 6.26
CA GLY A 305 1.38 4.32 6.17
C GLY A 305 1.08 5.75 5.71
N GLY A 306 1.92 6.72 6.06
CA GLY A 306 1.88 8.06 5.49
C GLY A 306 2.14 8.08 3.99
N GLN A 307 3.21 7.39 3.56
CA GLN A 307 3.55 7.31 2.15
C GLN A 307 2.52 6.54 1.32
N TRP A 308 1.95 5.47 1.90
CA TRP A 308 0.87 4.69 1.30
C TRP A 308 -0.40 5.54 1.16
N GLY A 309 -0.81 6.26 2.21
CA GLY A 309 -1.97 7.17 2.15
C GLY A 309 -1.84 8.24 1.08
N GLN A 310 -0.64 8.83 0.92
CA GLN A 310 -0.38 9.79 -0.15
C GLN A 310 -0.52 9.18 -1.56
N GLU A 311 -0.08 7.94 -1.75
CA GLU A 311 -0.20 7.27 -3.06
C GLU A 311 -1.66 6.92 -3.38
N VAL A 312 -2.44 6.52 -2.38
CA VAL A 312 -3.89 6.32 -2.54
C VAL A 312 -4.59 7.63 -2.90
N ILE A 313 -4.32 8.72 -2.18
CA ILE A 313 -4.87 10.06 -2.47
C ILE A 313 -4.51 10.50 -3.89
N ARG A 314 -3.26 10.28 -4.30
CA ARG A 314 -2.79 10.59 -5.65
C ARG A 314 -3.57 9.82 -6.71
N ALA A 315 -3.74 8.52 -6.52
CA ALA A 315 -4.45 7.66 -7.47
C ALA A 315 -5.94 8.03 -7.54
N VAL A 316 -6.61 8.26 -6.39
CA VAL A 316 -8.03 8.66 -6.37
C VAL A 316 -8.25 10.03 -7.02
N THR A 317 -7.34 10.98 -6.81
CA THR A 317 -7.48 12.32 -7.39
C THR A 317 -7.08 12.39 -8.86
N GLY A 318 -6.15 11.55 -9.31
CA GLY A 318 -5.60 11.58 -10.66
C GLY A 318 -4.84 12.88 -10.96
N ARG A 319 -4.30 13.57 -9.94
CA ARG A 319 -3.67 14.89 -10.12
C ARG A 319 -2.18 14.80 -10.50
N SER A 320 -1.53 13.68 -10.23
CA SER A 320 -0.09 13.53 -10.45
C SER A 320 0.24 12.10 -10.88
N PRO A 321 1.34 11.90 -11.63
CA PRO A 321 1.78 10.57 -12.02
C PRO A 321 2.01 9.69 -10.79
N PRO A 322 1.52 8.44 -10.78
CA PRO A 322 1.89 7.45 -9.77
C PRO A 322 3.41 7.32 -9.64
N LEU A 323 3.90 7.05 -8.44
CA LEU A 323 5.35 6.98 -8.18
C LEU A 323 5.97 5.64 -8.58
N GLY A 324 5.18 4.59 -8.59
CA GLY A 324 5.62 3.22 -8.83
C GLY A 324 4.48 2.27 -8.61
N ASN A 325 4.70 0.98 -8.88
CA ASN A 325 3.77 -0.06 -8.46
C ASN A 325 4.24 -0.83 -7.23
N VAL A 326 5.42 -0.49 -6.70
CA VAL A 326 5.96 -0.99 -5.43
C VAL A 326 6.65 0.13 -4.68
N PHE A 327 6.49 0.11 -3.36
CA PHE A 327 7.22 0.89 -2.39
C PHE A 327 7.83 -0.04 -1.34
N VAL A 328 9.03 0.30 -0.90
CA VAL A 328 9.77 -0.46 0.10
C VAL A 328 10.32 0.52 1.11
N PHE A 329 10.09 0.23 2.38
CA PHE A 329 10.71 0.92 3.49
C PHE A 329 11.50 -0.07 4.35
N ASP A 330 12.78 0.22 4.60
CA ASP A 330 13.64 -0.52 5.52
C ASP A 330 14.34 0.48 6.45
N ALA A 331 13.95 0.48 7.72
CA ALA A 331 14.47 1.38 8.73
C ALA A 331 15.98 1.18 9.02
N ARG A 332 16.57 0.07 8.57
CA ARG A 332 17.98 -0.29 8.80
C ARG A 332 18.92 0.29 7.74
N ARG A 333 18.39 0.79 6.61
CA ARG A 333 19.17 1.16 5.42
C ARG A 333 18.89 2.61 5.00
N HIS A 334 19.79 3.21 4.22
CA HIS A 334 19.62 4.56 3.69
C HIS A 334 19.77 4.58 2.15
N PRO A 335 18.88 5.27 1.40
CA PRO A 335 17.67 5.93 1.88
C PRO A 335 16.62 4.89 2.31
N GLN A 336 15.91 5.21 3.40
CA GLN A 336 15.04 4.26 4.10
C GLN A 336 13.80 3.87 3.31
N GLY A 337 13.26 4.74 2.45
CA GLY A 337 12.04 4.51 1.67
C GLY A 337 12.24 4.77 0.18
N GLN A 338 11.77 3.85 -0.68
CA GLN A 338 11.99 3.93 -2.12
C GLN A 338 10.78 3.39 -2.91
N PHE A 339 10.40 4.11 -3.97
CA PHE A 339 9.46 3.63 -4.98
C PHE A 339 10.22 2.97 -6.12
N GLY A 340 9.59 1.95 -6.72
CA GLY A 340 10.09 1.31 -7.92
C GLY A 340 8.98 0.78 -8.81
N TRP A 341 9.40 0.35 -9.99
CA TRP A 341 8.52 -0.20 -11.00
C TRP A 341 8.94 -1.63 -11.35
N ILE A 342 8.10 -2.59 -11.00
CA ILE A 342 8.25 -3.99 -11.41
C ILE A 342 7.34 -4.21 -12.63
N PRO A 343 7.88 -4.47 -13.83
CA PRO A 343 7.05 -4.72 -15.00
C PRO A 343 6.31 -6.05 -14.86
N ALA A 344 5.35 -6.27 -15.75
CA ALA A 344 4.81 -7.61 -16.02
C ALA A 344 5.95 -8.63 -16.14
N ALA A 345 5.82 -9.77 -15.48
CA ALA A 345 6.72 -10.89 -15.76
C ALA A 345 6.60 -11.20 -17.26
N PRO A 346 7.70 -11.36 -18.01
CA PRO A 346 7.59 -11.83 -19.38
C PRO A 346 6.83 -13.15 -19.34
N ALA A 347 5.74 -13.26 -20.11
CA ALA A 347 5.00 -14.51 -20.23
C ALA A 347 6.02 -15.61 -20.46
N SER A 348 6.10 -16.57 -19.54
CA SER A 348 7.05 -17.68 -19.63
C SER A 348 6.94 -18.23 -21.04
N ALA A 349 8.02 -18.15 -21.82
CA ALA A 349 8.12 -18.97 -23.02
C ALA A 349 7.86 -20.39 -22.55
N SER A 350 6.72 -20.94 -22.94
CA SER A 350 6.35 -22.32 -22.70
C SER A 350 7.55 -23.18 -23.07
N VAL A 351 8.16 -23.83 -22.07
CA VAL A 351 9.08 -24.94 -22.27
C VAL A 351 8.22 -26.18 -22.53
#